data_AF-A0A4U0H8I8-F1
#
_entry.id   AF-A0A4U0H8I8-F1
#
_cell.length_a   1.000
_cell.length_b   1.000
_cell.length_c   1.000
_cell.angle_alpha   90.00
_cell.angle_beta   90.00
_cell.angle_gamma   90.00
#
_symmetry.space_group_name_H-M   'P 1'
#
loop_
_entity.id
_entity.type
_entity.pdbx_description
1 polymer ?
#
loop_
_entity_poly.entity_id
_entity_poly.type
_entity_poly.pdbx_seq_one_letter_code
_entity_poly.pdbx_strand_id
1 'polypeptide(L)'
;MATKKKFGFSINTLINWGATVVIIGLMFKILNFKGGEWMIGVGLAVEALLFFIMGFMSAEKDVDWTRVYPELDEDFRGELPTRSTPIPSNISQPIAGGNTAALDKLLQDAKIDENLIGNLGDGLRTFGDKVASISKVADTAAATNQFADKLNSASIGASQLSHAFERAAADLQTFNESSADMLQFKEQVGTFNKNLASLNAIYGNMLSAMNTNRS
;
A
#
# COMPACT_ATOMS: atom_id res chain seq x y z
N MET A 1 -55.17 -17.30 -8.29
CA MET A 1 -54.31 -18.30 -7.61
C MET A 1 -53.17 -17.57 -6.93
N ALA A 2 -53.11 -17.61 -5.60
CA ALA A 2 -52.08 -16.94 -4.82
C ALA A 2 -50.77 -17.75 -4.89
N THR A 3 -49.78 -17.23 -5.59
CA THR A 3 -48.42 -17.78 -5.61
C THR A 3 -47.79 -17.58 -4.23
N LYS A 4 -47.65 -18.68 -3.47
CA LYS A 4 -46.84 -18.71 -2.25
C LYS A 4 -45.43 -18.26 -2.60
N LYS A 5 -45.06 -17.06 -2.16
CA LYS A 5 -43.71 -16.52 -2.24
C LYS A 5 -42.82 -17.39 -1.35
N LYS A 6 -42.17 -18.41 -1.93
CA LYS A 6 -41.13 -19.17 -1.24
C LYS A 6 -40.08 -18.17 -0.81
N PHE A 7 -39.79 -18.14 0.48
CA PHE A 7 -38.74 -17.33 1.10
C PHE A 7 -37.39 -17.90 0.62
N GLY A 8 -37.05 -17.63 -0.64
CA GLY A 8 -35.77 -17.99 -1.22
C GLY A 8 -34.74 -17.05 -0.63
N PHE A 9 -33.90 -17.57 0.25
CA PHE A 9 -32.67 -16.90 0.63
C PHE A 9 -31.94 -16.57 -0.69
N SER A 10 -31.96 -15.29 -1.09
CA SER A 10 -31.45 -14.90 -2.40
C SER A 10 -29.93 -14.97 -2.39
N ILE A 11 -29.33 -15.41 -3.50
CA ILE A 11 -27.87 -15.53 -3.62
C ILE A 11 -27.17 -14.20 -3.30
N ASN A 12 -27.81 -13.09 -3.70
CA ASN A 12 -27.39 -11.72 -3.40
C ASN A 12 -27.36 -11.40 -1.90
N THR A 13 -28.21 -12.03 -1.08
CA THR A 13 -28.18 -11.87 0.38
C THR A 13 -26.94 -12.53 0.99
N LEU A 14 -26.54 -13.71 0.50
CA LEU A 14 -25.34 -14.43 0.96
C LEU A 14 -24.07 -13.63 0.62
N ILE A 15 -24.02 -13.09 -0.60
CA ILE A 15 -22.91 -12.24 -1.08
C ILE A 15 -22.81 -10.96 -0.24
N ASN A 16 -23.92 -10.26 -0.02
CA ASN A 16 -23.93 -9.03 0.79
C ASN A 16 -23.52 -9.30 2.25
N TRP A 17 -23.88 -10.46 2.81
CA TRP A 17 -23.44 -10.85 4.15
C TRP A 17 -21.94 -11.18 4.20
N GLY A 18 -21.41 -11.89 3.20
CA GLY A 18 -19.97 -12.12 3.05
C GLY A 18 -19.17 -10.83 2.98
N ALA A 19 -19.56 -9.95 2.06
CA ALA A 19 -18.94 -8.64 1.88
C ALA A 19 -18.93 -7.80 3.16
N THR A 20 -19.99 -7.87 3.97
CA THR A 20 -20.07 -7.16 5.26
C THR A 20 -18.98 -7.64 6.21
N VAL A 21 -18.74 -8.95 6.32
CA VAL A 21 -17.72 -9.53 7.19
C VAL A 21 -16.31 -9.14 6.72
N VAL A 22 -16.09 -9.10 5.40
CA VAL A 22 -14.82 -8.62 4.80
C VAL A 22 -14.57 -7.14 5.11
N ILE A 23 -15.58 -6.29 4.93
CA ILE A 23 -15.47 -4.85 5.19
C ILE A 23 -15.12 -4.59 6.66
N ILE A 24 -15.73 -5.32 7.60
CA ILE A 24 -15.41 -5.22 9.03
C ILE A 24 -13.96 -5.65 9.30
N GLY A 25 -13.49 -6.73 8.69
CA GLY A 25 -12.10 -7.16 8.82
C GLY A 25 -11.09 -6.18 8.27
N LEU A 26 -11.39 -5.59 7.12
CA LEU A 26 -10.56 -4.57 6.49
C LEU A 26 -10.54 -3.28 7.31
N MET A 27 -11.68 -2.89 7.89
CA MET A 27 -11.79 -1.76 8.83
C MET A 27 -10.87 -1.96 10.05
N PHE A 28 -10.85 -3.16 10.65
CA PHE A 28 -9.97 -3.46 11.78
C PHE A 28 -8.49 -3.42 11.41
N LYS A 29 -8.12 -3.84 10.19
CA LYS A 29 -6.74 -3.75 9.69
C LYS A 29 -6.32 -2.29 9.48
N ILE A 30 -7.18 -1.44 8.91
CA ILE A 30 -6.89 -0.01 8.68
C ILE A 30 -6.83 0.78 10.01
N LEU A 31 -7.73 0.51 10.95
CA LEU A 31 -7.75 1.18 12.26
C LEU A 31 -6.68 0.65 13.23
N ASN A 32 -5.89 -0.35 12.82
CA ASN A 32 -4.80 -0.92 13.59
C ASN A 32 -5.24 -1.45 14.98
N PHE A 33 -6.46 -1.97 15.06
CA PHE A 33 -6.96 -2.57 16.30
C PHE A 33 -6.24 -3.89 16.60
N LYS A 34 -6.00 -4.14 17.88
CA LYS A 34 -5.35 -5.38 18.36
C LYS A 34 -6.17 -6.58 17.90
N GLY A 35 -5.57 -7.44 17.06
CA GLY A 35 -6.24 -8.58 16.44
C GLY A 35 -6.79 -8.33 15.02
N GLY A 36 -6.52 -7.18 14.40
CA GLY A 36 -6.96 -6.87 13.03
C GLY A 36 -6.44 -7.84 11.98
N GLU A 37 -5.28 -8.46 12.19
CA GLU A 37 -4.74 -9.51 11.31
C GLU A 37 -5.58 -10.78 11.31
N TRP A 38 -6.07 -11.18 12.49
CA TRP A 38 -6.99 -12.31 12.61
C TRP A 38 -8.35 -11.98 12.02
N MET A 39 -8.86 -10.76 12.24
CA MET A 39 -10.17 -10.35 11.72
C MET A 39 -10.19 -10.28 10.18
N ILE A 40 -9.14 -9.73 9.54
CA ILE A 40 -9.07 -9.70 8.08
C ILE A 40 -8.87 -11.11 7.50
N GLY A 41 -8.13 -11.98 8.18
CA GLY A 41 -8.00 -13.39 7.82
C GLY A 41 -9.35 -14.11 7.81
N VAL A 42 -10.18 -13.89 8.83
CA VAL A 42 -11.54 -14.45 8.89
C VAL A 42 -12.42 -13.88 7.77
N GLY A 43 -12.37 -12.57 7.52
CA GLY A 43 -13.12 -11.94 6.44
C GLY A 43 -12.80 -12.54 5.07
N LEU A 44 -11.51 -12.64 4.74
CA LEU A 44 -11.06 -13.21 3.46
C LEU A 44 -11.40 -14.71 3.34
N ALA A 45 -11.36 -15.47 4.45
CA ALA A 45 -11.74 -16.88 4.45
C ALA A 45 -13.23 -17.09 4.17
N VAL A 46 -14.09 -16.24 4.74
CA VAL A 46 -15.55 -16.25 4.46
C VAL A 46 -15.80 -15.96 2.99
N GLU A 47 -15.15 -14.94 2.42
CA GLU A 47 -15.31 -14.57 1.01
C GLU A 47 -14.82 -15.67 0.06
N ALA A 48 -13.68 -16.29 0.35
CA ALA A 48 -13.16 -17.41 -0.43
C ALA A 48 -14.13 -18.60 -0.44
N LEU A 49 -14.77 -18.89 0.69
CA LEU A 49 -15.76 -19.97 0.81
C LEU A 49 -17.04 -19.64 0.02
N LEU A 50 -17.51 -18.39 0.08
CA LEU A 50 -18.67 -17.96 -0.69
C LEU A 50 -18.43 -18.00 -2.20
N PHE A 51 -17.27 -17.54 -2.68
CA PHE A 51 -16.90 -17.66 -4.09
C PHE A 51 -16.77 -19.12 -4.53
N PHE A 52 -16.21 -19.98 -3.67
CA PHE A 52 -16.11 -21.41 -3.96
C PHE A 52 -17.49 -22.05 -4.15
N ILE A 53 -18.46 -21.75 -3.27
CA ILE A 53 -19.84 -22.26 -3.39
C ILE A 53 -20.54 -21.65 -4.61
N MET A 54 -20.35 -20.34 -4.86
CA MET A 54 -20.93 -19.64 -6.00
C MET A 54 -20.43 -20.19 -7.34
N GLY A 55 -19.18 -20.65 -7.42
CA GLY A 55 -18.63 -21.27 -8.62
C GLY A 55 -19.36 -22.53 -9.09
N PHE A 56 -20.13 -23.18 -8.20
CA PHE A 56 -20.98 -24.32 -8.54
C PHE A 56 -22.43 -23.94 -8.90
N MET A 57 -22.80 -22.66 -8.78
CA MET A 57 -24.14 -22.17 -9.12
C MET A 57 -24.09 -21.43 -10.46
N SER A 58 -24.98 -21.79 -11.39
CA SER A 58 -25.02 -21.16 -12.73
C SER A 58 -25.17 -19.64 -12.64
N ALA A 59 -24.35 -18.93 -13.41
CA ALA A 59 -24.43 -17.47 -13.58
C ALA A 59 -25.86 -17.04 -13.92
N GLU A 60 -26.30 -15.93 -13.33
CA GLU A 60 -27.62 -15.36 -13.62
C GLU A 60 -27.76 -15.14 -15.13
N LYS A 61 -28.90 -15.58 -15.68
CA LYS A 61 -29.17 -15.50 -17.11
C LYS A 61 -29.28 -14.02 -17.50
N ASP A 62 -28.37 -13.56 -18.37
CA ASP A 62 -28.36 -12.19 -18.85
C ASP A 62 -29.72 -11.78 -19.42
N VAL A 63 -30.05 -10.50 -19.22
CA VAL A 63 -31.30 -9.93 -19.70
C VAL A 63 -31.28 -9.96 -21.22
N ASP A 64 -32.30 -10.56 -21.81
CA ASP A 64 -32.43 -10.74 -23.26
C ASP A 64 -32.80 -9.40 -23.93
N TRP A 65 -31.76 -8.59 -24.19
CA TRP A 65 -31.86 -7.26 -24.82
C TRP A 65 -32.41 -7.31 -26.24
N THR A 66 -32.32 -8.46 -26.89
CA THR A 66 -32.86 -8.74 -28.22
C THR A 66 -34.37 -8.55 -28.29
N ARG A 67 -35.07 -8.64 -27.15
CA ARG A 67 -36.51 -8.31 -27.05
C ARG A 67 -36.82 -6.84 -27.30
N VAL A 68 -35.89 -5.93 -26.97
CA VAL A 68 -36.07 -4.47 -27.06
C VAL A 68 -35.32 -3.92 -28.27
N TYR A 69 -34.18 -4.52 -28.60
CA TYR A 69 -33.33 -4.15 -29.73
C TYR A 69 -33.09 -5.39 -30.60
N PRO A 70 -34.02 -5.72 -31.51
CA PRO A 70 -33.91 -6.91 -32.37
C PRO A 70 -32.69 -6.86 -33.30
N GLU A 71 -32.09 -5.68 -33.47
CA GLU A 71 -30.82 -5.47 -34.19
C GLU A 71 -29.60 -6.10 -33.52
N LEU A 72 -29.70 -6.52 -32.26
CA LEU A 72 -28.64 -7.22 -31.53
C LEU A 72 -28.75 -8.76 -31.64
N ASP A 73 -29.77 -9.28 -32.34
CA ASP A 73 -29.93 -10.72 -32.59
C ASP A 73 -28.88 -11.21 -33.61
N GLU A 74 -28.24 -12.34 -33.34
CA GLU A 74 -27.27 -12.95 -34.25
C GLU A 74 -27.91 -13.39 -35.58
N ASP A 75 -29.21 -13.68 -35.57
CA ASP A 75 -30.00 -14.06 -36.74
C ASP A 75 -30.75 -12.86 -37.39
N PHE A 76 -30.43 -11.62 -37.00
CA PHE A 76 -31.08 -10.44 -37.56
C PHE A 76 -30.78 -10.27 -39.05
N ARG A 77 -31.80 -10.49 -39.90
CA ARG A 77 -31.75 -10.34 -41.36
C ARG A 77 -32.23 -8.98 -41.88
N GLY A 78 -32.34 -7.97 -41.02
CA GLY A 78 -32.59 -6.60 -41.43
C GLY A 78 -31.34 -5.91 -41.96
N GLU A 79 -31.49 -4.83 -42.70
CA GLU A 79 -30.36 -4.04 -43.19
C GLU A 79 -29.64 -3.40 -41.98
N LEU A 80 -28.49 -3.96 -41.58
CA LEU A 80 -27.59 -3.28 -40.66
C LEU A 80 -27.20 -1.93 -41.28
N PRO A 81 -26.98 -0.86 -40.49
CA PRO A 81 -26.50 0.41 -41.02
C PRO A 81 -25.07 0.25 -41.56
N THR A 82 -24.92 -0.34 -42.74
CA THR A 82 -23.70 -0.23 -43.52
C THR A 82 -23.65 1.21 -43.98
N ARG A 83 -22.61 1.93 -43.55
CA ARG A 83 -22.23 3.22 -44.13
C ARG A 83 -21.89 3.00 -45.61
N SER A 84 -22.92 2.97 -46.43
CA SER A 84 -22.88 2.76 -47.86
C SER A 84 -24.18 3.33 -48.38
N THR A 85 -24.25 4.66 -48.46
CA THR A 85 -25.28 5.33 -49.26
C THR A 85 -24.83 5.31 -50.71
N PRO A 86 -25.48 4.56 -51.62
CA PRO A 86 -25.43 4.88 -53.03
C PRO A 86 -26.20 6.19 -53.20
N ILE A 87 -25.51 7.22 -53.68
CA ILE A 87 -26.11 8.51 -54.01
C ILE A 87 -27.09 8.28 -55.17
N PRO A 88 -28.40 8.58 -55.05
CA PRO A 88 -29.29 8.58 -56.19
C PRO A 88 -28.88 9.72 -57.14
N SER A 89 -28.50 9.33 -58.35
CA SER A 89 -28.21 10.18 -59.50
C SER A 89 -29.50 10.77 -60.05
N ASN A 90 -30.05 11.77 -59.38
CA ASN A 90 -30.90 12.76 -60.03
C ASN A 90 -30.93 14.04 -59.18
N ILE A 91 -30.00 14.95 -59.43
CA ILE A 91 -30.22 16.40 -59.53
C ILE A 91 -28.96 16.96 -60.20
N SER A 92 -29.11 17.33 -61.46
CA SER A 92 -28.19 18.23 -62.14
C SER A 92 -28.29 19.60 -61.47
N GLN A 93 -27.24 20.05 -60.78
CA GLN A 93 -26.87 21.48 -60.71
C GLN A 93 -25.45 21.65 -60.14
N PRO A 94 -24.72 22.67 -60.62
CA PRO A 94 -23.27 22.74 -60.50
C PRO A 94 -22.83 23.10 -59.08
N ILE A 95 -21.71 22.48 -58.70
CA ILE A 95 -20.95 22.71 -57.49
C ILE A 95 -20.47 24.17 -57.49
N ALA A 96 -21.05 25.00 -56.65
CA ALA A 96 -20.54 26.34 -56.34
C ALA A 96 -20.72 26.61 -54.85
N GLY A 97 -19.81 26.06 -54.04
CA GLY A 97 -19.78 26.23 -52.59
C GLY A 97 -19.11 25.04 -51.93
N GLY A 98 -17.78 25.14 -51.75
CA GLY A 98 -16.91 24.05 -51.31
C GLY A 98 -17.27 23.45 -49.95
N ASN A 99 -16.52 22.45 -49.52
CA ASN A 99 -16.71 21.68 -48.28
C ASN A 99 -16.98 22.51 -47.01
N THR A 100 -16.66 23.81 -47.03
CA THR A 100 -17.09 24.81 -46.04
C THR A 100 -18.59 24.99 -45.97
N ALA A 101 -19.36 24.94 -47.07
CA ALA A 101 -20.82 25.06 -47.06
C ALA A 101 -21.52 23.82 -46.46
N ALA A 102 -20.97 22.63 -46.66
CA ALA A 102 -21.46 21.42 -45.99
C ALA A 102 -21.11 21.42 -44.50
N LEU A 103 -19.92 21.91 -44.13
CA LEU A 103 -19.53 22.08 -42.74
C LEU A 103 -20.31 23.21 -42.04
N ASP A 104 -20.58 24.31 -42.74
CA ASP A 104 -21.39 25.46 -42.28
C ASP A 104 -22.84 25.04 -42.08
N LYS A 105 -23.38 24.22 -43.00
CA LYS A 105 -24.70 23.59 -42.83
C LYS A 105 -24.72 22.65 -41.62
N LEU A 106 -23.66 21.89 -41.35
CA LEU A 106 -23.56 21.05 -40.15
C LEU A 106 -23.38 21.86 -38.85
N LEU A 107 -22.63 22.96 -38.88
CA LEU A 107 -22.47 23.90 -37.76
C LEU A 107 -23.79 24.63 -37.46
N GLN A 108 -24.53 24.98 -38.50
CA GLN A 108 -25.84 25.63 -38.43
C GLN A 108 -26.94 24.67 -37.99
N ASP A 109 -26.94 23.42 -38.46
CA ASP A 109 -27.89 22.36 -38.08
C ASP A 109 -27.63 21.82 -36.66
N ALA A 110 -26.36 21.75 -36.26
CA ALA A 110 -25.97 21.45 -34.87
C ALA A 110 -26.21 22.62 -33.89
N LYS A 111 -26.71 23.77 -34.37
CA LYS A 111 -26.93 24.99 -33.58
C LYS A 111 -25.77 25.30 -32.65
N ILE A 112 -24.57 25.45 -33.21
CA ILE A 112 -23.42 25.93 -32.46
C ILE A 112 -23.67 27.41 -32.15
N ASP A 113 -24.40 27.65 -31.07
CA ASP A 113 -24.68 28.97 -30.51
C ASP A 113 -23.39 29.53 -29.87
N GLU A 114 -23.24 30.85 -29.82
CA GLU A 114 -22.09 31.52 -29.18
C GLU A 114 -21.93 31.07 -27.71
N ASN A 115 -23.05 30.74 -27.05
CA ASN A 115 -23.06 30.14 -25.72
C ASN A 115 -22.48 28.71 -25.69
N LEU A 116 -22.65 27.88 -26.73
CA LEU A 116 -22.04 26.54 -26.77
C LEU A 116 -20.52 26.60 -26.92
N ILE A 117 -20.00 27.55 -27.71
CA ILE A 117 -18.55 27.74 -27.86
C ILE A 117 -17.94 28.24 -26.55
N GLY A 118 -18.61 29.17 -25.86
CA GLY A 118 -18.22 29.61 -24.52
C GLY A 118 -18.21 28.46 -23.50
N ASN A 119 -19.30 27.69 -23.45
CA ASN A 119 -19.42 26.54 -22.54
C ASN A 119 -18.40 25.43 -22.84
N LEU A 120 -18.07 25.20 -24.11
CA LEU A 120 -17.03 24.23 -24.51
C LEU A 120 -15.63 24.72 -24.11
N GLY A 121 -15.35 26.01 -24.29
CA GLY A 121 -14.10 26.64 -23.84
C GLY A 121 -13.93 26.55 -22.32
N ASP A 122 -14.97 26.87 -21.56
CA ASP A 122 -14.98 26.71 -20.12
C ASP A 122 -14.88 25.24 -19.69
N GLY A 123 -15.49 24.31 -20.44
CA GLY A 123 -15.36 22.87 -20.24
C GLY A 123 -13.93 22.36 -20.44
N LEU A 124 -13.26 22.79 -21.53
CA LEU A 124 -11.87 22.44 -21.81
C LEU A 124 -10.90 23.03 -20.80
N ARG A 125 -11.13 24.27 -20.36
CA ARG A 125 -10.35 24.91 -19.29
C ARG A 125 -10.54 24.17 -17.96
N THR A 126 -11.78 23.89 -17.58
CA THR A 126 -12.11 23.12 -16.36
C THR A 126 -11.53 21.72 -16.41
N PHE A 127 -11.53 21.07 -17.57
CA PHE A 127 -10.91 19.77 -17.77
C PHE A 127 -9.39 19.84 -17.60
N GLY A 128 -8.74 20.84 -18.22
CA GLY A 128 -7.31 21.11 -18.04
C GLY A 128 -6.93 21.32 -16.58
N ASP A 129 -7.70 22.14 -15.85
CA ASP A 129 -7.49 22.41 -14.43
C ASP A 129 -7.66 21.14 -13.56
N LYS A 130 -8.64 20.28 -13.90
CA LYS A 130 -8.84 18.98 -13.22
C LYS A 130 -7.71 18.00 -13.51
N VAL A 131 -7.21 17.93 -14.75
CA VAL A 131 -6.07 17.07 -15.11
C VAL A 131 -4.78 17.54 -14.43
N ALA A 132 -4.54 18.86 -14.38
CA ALA A 132 -3.42 19.43 -13.63
C ALA A 132 -3.53 19.12 -12.12
N SER A 133 -4.74 19.16 -11.57
CA SER A 133 -5.00 18.76 -10.18
C SER A 133 -4.74 17.27 -9.94
N ILE A 134 -5.11 16.38 -10.88
CA ILE A 134 -4.81 14.94 -10.81
C ILE A 134 -3.29 14.70 -10.83
N SER A 135 -2.55 15.40 -11.69
CA SER A 135 -1.08 15.33 -11.72
C SER A 135 -0.49 15.72 -10.36
N LYS A 136 -1.01 16.80 -9.76
CA LYS A 136 -0.55 17.24 -8.44
C LYS A 136 -0.89 16.23 -7.34
N VAL A 137 -2.08 15.61 -7.37
CA VAL A 137 -2.46 14.54 -6.44
C VAL A 137 -1.55 13.33 -6.61
N ALA A 138 -1.18 12.96 -7.84
CA ALA A 138 -0.22 11.88 -8.09
C ALA A 138 1.17 12.19 -7.49
N ASP A 139 1.66 13.43 -7.64
CA ASP A 139 2.90 13.87 -6.99
C ASP A 139 2.79 13.84 -5.46
N THR A 140 1.63 14.20 -4.91
CA THR A 140 1.38 14.18 -3.46
C THR A 140 1.30 12.75 -2.92
N ALA A 141 0.75 11.81 -3.69
CA ALA A 141 0.73 10.39 -3.36
C ALA A 141 2.15 9.81 -3.33
N ALA A 142 3.02 10.20 -4.28
CA ALA A 142 4.43 9.82 -4.25
C ALA A 142 5.15 10.37 -2.99
N ALA A 143 4.89 11.63 -2.63
CA ALA A 143 5.42 12.23 -1.40
C ALA A 143 4.91 11.52 -0.12
N THR A 144 3.67 11.02 -0.12
CA THR A 144 3.09 10.27 1.00
C THR A 144 3.79 8.92 1.21
N ASN A 145 4.12 8.21 0.13
CA ASN A 145 4.91 6.99 0.20
C ASN A 145 6.32 7.28 0.76
N GLN A 146 6.97 8.33 0.27
CA GLN A 146 8.28 8.74 0.80
C GLN A 146 8.22 9.16 2.27
N PHE A 147 7.13 9.78 2.72
CA PHE A 147 6.91 10.13 4.12
C PHE A 147 6.75 8.87 4.99
N ALA A 148 5.97 7.89 4.54
CA ALA A 148 5.83 6.60 5.22
C ALA A 148 7.19 5.88 5.35
N ASP A 149 7.99 5.87 4.28
CA ASP A 149 9.33 5.29 4.29
C ASP A 149 10.28 6.00 5.26
N LYS A 150 10.25 7.33 5.28
CA LYS A 150 11.05 8.12 6.23
C LYS A 150 10.60 7.94 7.67
N LEU A 151 9.29 7.83 7.93
CA LEU A 151 8.76 7.52 9.26
C LEU A 151 9.20 6.14 9.73
N ASN A 152 9.13 5.14 8.86
CA ASN A 152 9.59 3.79 9.19
C ASN A 152 11.10 3.77 9.49
N SER A 153 11.89 4.44 8.65
CA SER A 153 13.34 4.58 8.84
C SER A 153 13.68 5.33 10.13
N ALA A 154 12.93 6.39 10.46
CA ALA A 154 13.10 7.13 11.69
C ALA A 154 12.77 6.28 12.93
N SER A 155 11.74 5.44 12.85
CA SER A 155 11.38 4.49 13.91
C SER A 155 12.51 3.48 14.16
N ILE A 156 13.08 2.92 13.09
CA ILE A 156 14.25 2.02 13.17
C ILE A 156 15.45 2.75 13.79
N GLY A 157 15.74 3.98 13.35
CA GLY A 157 16.83 4.79 13.90
C GLY A 157 16.64 5.10 15.38
N ALA A 158 15.41 5.40 15.81
CA ALA A 158 15.08 5.62 17.21
C ALA A 158 15.30 4.36 18.06
N SER A 159 14.87 3.19 17.56
CA SER A 159 15.13 1.90 18.21
C SER A 159 16.62 1.60 18.32
N GLN A 160 17.40 1.83 17.26
CA GLN A 160 18.86 1.68 17.28
C GLN A 160 19.53 2.63 18.28
N LEU A 161 19.04 3.86 18.39
CA LEU A 161 19.53 4.81 19.38
C LEU A 161 19.23 4.33 20.81
N SER A 162 18.03 3.83 21.08
CA SER A 162 17.68 3.24 22.36
C SER A 162 18.60 2.07 22.71
N HIS A 163 18.85 1.14 21.78
CA HIS A 163 19.79 0.05 21.99
C HIS A 163 21.24 0.51 22.18
N ALA A 164 21.67 1.56 21.47
CA ALA A 164 22.99 2.14 21.67
C ALA A 164 23.14 2.75 23.07
N PHE A 165 22.11 3.43 23.58
CA PHE A 165 22.10 3.94 24.95
C PHE A 165 22.11 2.82 25.99
N GLU A 166 21.35 1.75 25.76
CA GLU A 166 21.30 0.60 26.67
C GLU A 166 22.66 -0.11 26.74
N ARG A 167 23.33 -0.30 25.59
CA ARG A 167 24.71 -0.81 25.56
C ARG A 167 25.69 0.14 26.22
N ALA A 168 25.61 1.44 25.92
CA ALA A 168 26.50 2.42 26.53
C ALA A 168 26.36 2.47 28.06
N ALA A 169 25.13 2.31 28.58
CA ALA A 169 24.88 2.21 30.02
C ALA A 169 25.48 0.92 30.61
N ALA A 170 25.32 -0.22 29.92
CA ALA A 170 25.92 -1.49 30.35
C ALA A 170 27.46 -1.46 30.31
N ASP A 171 28.05 -0.83 29.29
CA ASP A 171 29.49 -0.63 29.18
C ASP A 171 30.01 0.28 30.30
N LEU A 172 29.27 1.34 30.65
CA LEU A 172 29.63 2.24 31.76
C LEU A 172 29.61 1.50 33.11
N GLN A 173 28.61 0.64 33.32
CA GLN A 173 28.50 -0.22 34.51
C GLN A 173 29.71 -1.17 34.58
N THR A 174 30.02 -1.87 33.48
CA THR A 174 31.16 -2.78 33.36
C THR A 174 32.48 -2.05 33.61
N PHE A 175 32.63 -0.85 33.08
CA PHE A 175 33.82 -0.02 33.29
C PHE A 175 34.00 0.37 34.76
N ASN A 176 32.91 0.71 35.46
CA ASN A 176 32.96 1.06 36.87
C ASN A 176 33.37 -0.16 37.74
N GLU A 177 32.83 -1.34 37.44
CA GLU A 177 33.22 -2.60 38.08
C GLU A 177 34.69 -2.95 37.79
N SER A 178 35.13 -2.84 36.54
CA SER A 178 36.53 -3.09 36.16
C SER A 178 37.51 -2.08 36.79
N SER A 179 37.08 -0.83 37.01
CA SER A 179 37.87 0.17 37.74
C SER A 179 38.10 -0.24 39.21
N ALA A 180 37.06 -0.78 39.86
CA ALA A 180 37.18 -1.33 41.21
C ALA A 180 38.12 -2.56 41.25
N ASP A 181 37.99 -3.47 40.28
CA ASP A 181 38.87 -4.63 40.15
C ASP A 181 40.33 -4.21 39.93
N MET A 182 40.58 -3.14 39.17
CA MET A 182 41.94 -2.62 38.95
C MET A 182 42.58 -2.07 40.22
N LEU A 183 41.79 -1.45 41.12
CA LEU A 183 42.28 -1.03 42.43
C LEU A 183 42.65 -2.24 43.29
N GLN A 184 41.81 -3.28 43.29
CA GLN A 184 42.08 -4.52 44.00
C GLN A 184 43.32 -5.23 43.47
N PHE A 185 43.46 -5.29 42.13
CA PHE A 185 44.64 -5.84 41.47
C PHE A 185 45.91 -5.07 41.87
N LYS A 186 45.87 -3.73 41.89
CA LYS A 186 47.00 -2.90 42.35
C LYS A 186 47.40 -3.26 43.78
N GLU A 187 46.44 -3.48 44.67
CA GLU A 187 46.69 -3.87 46.06
C GLU A 187 47.27 -5.29 46.17
N GLN A 188 46.74 -6.24 45.40
CA GLN A 188 47.27 -7.60 45.33
C GLN A 188 48.71 -7.63 44.77
N VAL A 189 49.00 -6.87 43.72
CA VAL A 189 50.36 -6.73 43.17
C VAL A 189 51.29 -6.09 44.20
N GLY A 190 50.84 -5.06 44.92
CA GLY A 190 51.61 -4.44 46.00
C GLY A 190 51.95 -5.43 47.12
N THR A 191 50.98 -6.26 47.51
CA THR A 191 51.17 -7.32 48.52
C THR A 191 52.12 -8.41 48.02
N PHE A 192 51.97 -8.85 46.77
CA PHE A 192 52.88 -9.79 46.12
C PHE A 192 54.31 -9.27 46.08
N ASN A 193 54.51 -8.00 45.74
CA ASN A 193 55.83 -7.38 45.73
C ASN A 193 56.46 -7.30 47.13
N LYS A 194 55.65 -6.99 48.17
CA LYS A 194 56.08 -7.07 49.57
C LYS A 194 56.51 -8.49 49.96
N ASN A 195 55.72 -9.50 49.57
CA ASN A 195 56.04 -10.90 49.86
C ASN A 195 57.32 -11.34 49.15
N LEU A 196 57.52 -10.95 47.90
CA LEU A 196 58.78 -11.19 47.17
C LEU A 196 59.96 -10.50 47.85
N ALA A 197 59.82 -9.24 48.27
CA ALA A 197 60.86 -8.52 48.98
C ALA A 197 61.19 -9.21 50.33
N SER A 198 60.18 -9.67 51.06
CA SER A 198 60.35 -10.43 52.30
C SER A 198 61.06 -11.76 52.08
N LEU A 199 60.71 -12.50 51.03
CA LEU A 199 61.38 -13.75 50.66
C LEU A 199 62.84 -13.49 50.30
N ASN A 200 63.10 -12.46 49.49
CA ASN A 200 64.45 -12.09 49.10
C ASN A 200 65.29 -11.64 50.32
N ALA A 201 64.69 -10.93 51.28
CA ALA A 201 65.33 -10.56 52.54
C ALA A 201 65.66 -11.78 53.43
N ILE A 202 64.78 -12.79 53.50
CA ILE A 202 65.04 -14.04 54.23
C ILE A 202 66.19 -14.80 53.58
N TYR A 203 66.21 -14.92 52.24
CA TYR A 203 67.32 -15.54 51.54
C TYR A 203 68.64 -14.79 51.77
N GLY A 204 68.63 -13.45 51.74
CA GLY A 204 69.80 -12.64 52.06
C GLY A 204 70.30 -12.85 53.50
N ASN A 205 69.38 -12.88 54.47
CA ASN A 205 69.71 -13.15 55.86
C ASN A 205 70.22 -14.58 56.08
N MET A 206 69.63 -15.58 55.41
CA MET A 206 70.06 -16.98 55.51
C MET A 206 71.44 -17.19 54.86
N LEU A 207 71.70 -16.57 53.71
CA LEU A 207 73.01 -16.60 53.08
C LEU A 207 74.07 -15.91 53.95
N SER A 208 73.71 -14.76 54.55
CA SER A 208 74.58 -14.03 55.47
C SER A 208 74.90 -14.86 56.72
N ALA A 209 73.90 -15.52 57.32
CA ALA A 209 74.04 -16.41 58.48
C ALA A 209 74.83 -17.70 58.17
N MET A 210 74.71 -18.24 56.95
CA MET A 210 75.54 -19.37 56.48
C MET A 210 76.99 -18.96 56.22
N ASN A 211 77.23 -17.72 55.77
CA ASN A 211 78.58 -17.20 55.56
C ASN A 211 79.26 -16.83 56.89
N THR A 212 78.51 -16.33 57.89
CA THR A 212 79.05 -16.04 59.24
C THR A 212 79.40 -17.30 60.04
N ASN A 213 78.78 -18.44 59.75
CA ASN A 213 79.14 -19.73 60.37
C ASN A 213 80.38 -20.41 59.73
N ARG A 214 81.01 -19.80 58.71
CA ARG A 214 82.21 -20.34 58.05
C ARG A 214 83.52 -19.61 58.41
N SER A 215 83.50 -18.68 59.37
CA SER A 215 84.70 -18.10 60.00
C SER A 215 84.91 -18.71 61.38
#